data_AF-A0A1C5AMM5-F1
#
_entry.id   AF-A0A1C5AMM5-F1
#
_cell.length_a   1.000
_cell.length_b   1.000
_cell.length_c   1.000
_cell.angle_alpha   90.00
_cell.angle_beta   90.00
_cell.angle_gamma   90.00
#
_symmetry.space_group_name_H-M   'P 1'
#
loop_
_entity.id
_entity.type
_entity.pdbx_description
1 polymer ?
#
loop_
_entity_poly.entity_id
_entity_poly.type
_entity_poly.pdbx_seq_one_letter_code
_entity_poly.pdbx_strand_id
1 'polypeptide(L)'
;MTTPSRGQVTVATNTLRTEAGEWEGQSTTIGGIGSKVAGMELGRVEAGLFQLIVSPYNDVVQQVSQRCDEGKKSMAEVAQTLRKVADTYDEEDRNNAHKIHKLY
;
A
#
# COMPACT_ATOMS: atom_id res chain seq x y z
N MET A 1 -9.58 11.32 30.22
CA MET A 1 -9.36 10.02 29.54
C MET A 1 -8.29 9.28 30.30
N THR A 2 -8.52 8.03 30.67
CA THR A 2 -7.53 7.16 31.34
C THR A 2 -6.43 6.77 30.35
N THR A 3 -5.18 6.74 30.80
CA THR A 3 -4.03 6.30 29.99
C THR A 3 -4.24 4.84 29.55
N PRO A 4 -4.09 4.50 28.26
CA PRO A 4 -4.20 3.12 27.78
C PRO A 4 -3.22 2.19 28.50
N SER A 5 -3.66 0.98 28.80
CA SER A 5 -2.76 -0.06 29.31
C SER A 5 -1.82 -0.56 28.21
N ARG A 6 -0.62 -1.06 28.58
CA ARG A 6 0.34 -1.67 27.63
C ARG A 6 -0.33 -2.72 26.73
N GLY A 7 -1.18 -3.58 27.30
CA GLY A 7 -1.89 -4.60 26.53
C GLY A 7 -2.79 -4.01 25.44
N GLN A 8 -3.45 -2.88 25.71
CA GLN A 8 -4.26 -2.18 24.71
C GLN A 8 -3.40 -1.54 23.62
N VAL A 9 -2.24 -0.99 23.98
CA VAL A 9 -1.28 -0.44 22.99
C VAL A 9 -0.77 -1.55 22.08
N THR A 10 -0.34 -2.69 22.62
CA THR A 10 0.14 -3.84 21.83
C THR A 10 -0.93 -4.39 20.89
N VAL A 11 -2.18 -4.52 21.35
CA VAL A 11 -3.29 -4.95 20.48
C VAL A 11 -3.48 -3.95 19.33
N ALA A 12 -3.49 -2.65 19.63
CA ALA A 12 -3.63 -1.61 18.61
C ALA A 12 -2.46 -1.62 17.60
N THR A 13 -1.20 -1.73 18.06
CA THR A 13 -0.03 -1.76 17.16
C THR A 13 0.01 -3.02 16.31
N ASN A 14 -0.44 -4.16 16.83
CA ASN A 14 -0.61 -5.39 16.04
C ASN A 14 -1.70 -5.25 14.97
N THR A 15 -2.83 -4.61 15.28
CA THR A 15 -3.86 -4.32 14.27
C THR A 15 -3.30 -3.42 13.18
N LEU A 16 -2.59 -2.34 13.52
CA LEU A 16 -1.95 -1.46 12.53
C LEU A 16 -0.98 -2.22 11.62
N ARG A 17 -0.20 -3.15 12.16
CA ARG A 17 0.72 -3.99 11.37
C ARG A 17 -0.02 -4.96 10.45
N THR A 18 -1.13 -5.53 10.91
CA THR A 18 -1.97 -6.43 10.10
C THR A 18 -2.55 -5.67 8.92
N GLU A 19 -3.18 -4.53 9.18
CA GLU A 19 -3.73 -3.65 8.13
C GLU A 19 -2.63 -3.18 7.16
N ALA A 20 -1.44 -2.85 7.66
CA ALA A 20 -0.30 -2.53 6.79
C ALA A 20 0.08 -3.68 5.85
N GLY A 21 -0.01 -4.93 6.33
CA GLY A 21 0.19 -6.12 5.50
C GLY A 21 -0.84 -6.22 4.38
N GLU A 22 -2.11 -5.97 4.69
CA GLU A 22 -3.21 -5.98 3.70
C GLU A 22 -3.01 -4.90 2.62
N TRP A 23 -2.69 -3.66 3.01
CA TRP A 23 -2.41 -2.57 2.06
C TRP A 23 -1.20 -2.88 1.17
N GLU A 24 -0.15 -3.51 1.69
CA GLU A 24 1.00 -3.96 0.91
C GLU A 24 0.63 -5.08 -0.09
N GLY A 25 -0.18 -6.04 0.35
CA GLY A 25 -0.69 -7.12 -0.51
C GLY A 25 -1.55 -6.59 -1.66
N GLN A 26 -2.41 -5.61 -1.37
CA GLN A 26 -3.22 -4.94 -2.39
C GLN A 26 -2.35 -4.11 -3.34
N SER A 27 -1.34 -3.38 -2.83
CA SER A 27 -0.37 -2.65 -3.64
C SER A 27 0.34 -3.58 -4.65
N THR A 28 0.79 -4.74 -4.18
CA THR A 28 1.43 -5.75 -5.04
C THR A 28 0.46 -6.27 -6.10
N THR A 29 -0.77 -6.57 -5.69
CA THR A 29 -1.82 -7.10 -6.59
C THR A 29 -2.16 -6.11 -7.70
N ILE A 30 -2.42 -4.84 -7.35
CA ILE A 30 -2.78 -3.82 -8.35
C ILE A 30 -1.60 -3.48 -9.26
N GLY A 31 -0.36 -3.48 -8.75
CA GLY A 31 0.84 -3.36 -9.57
C GLY A 31 0.99 -4.50 -10.58
N GLY A 32 0.64 -5.73 -10.18
CA GLY A 32 0.60 -6.88 -11.08
C GLY A 32 -0.45 -6.75 -12.18
N ILE A 33 -1.63 -6.21 -11.84
CA ILE A 33 -2.69 -5.90 -12.83
C ILE A 33 -2.21 -4.82 -13.80
N GLY A 34 -1.65 -3.72 -13.31
CA GLY A 34 -1.11 -2.64 -14.14
C GLY A 34 -0.05 -3.14 -15.13
N SER A 35 0.85 -4.00 -14.69
CA SER A 35 1.88 -4.62 -15.54
C SER A 35 1.28 -5.48 -16.65
N LYS A 36 0.23 -6.25 -16.34
CA LYS A 36 -0.47 -7.07 -17.35
C LYS A 36 -1.20 -6.18 -18.36
N VAL A 37 -1.88 -5.13 -17.89
CA VAL A 37 -2.59 -4.19 -18.75
C VAL A 37 -1.62 -3.47 -19.69
N ALA A 38 -0.49 -2.98 -19.19
CA ALA A 38 0.54 -2.35 -20.03
C ALA A 38 1.04 -3.28 -21.15
N GLY A 39 1.13 -4.59 -20.88
CA GLY A 39 1.49 -5.59 -21.89
C GLY A 39 0.41 -5.89 -22.94
N MET A 40 -0.78 -5.28 -22.83
CA MET A 40 -1.88 -5.47 -23.77
C MET A 40 -1.86 -4.48 -24.94
N GLU A 41 -0.91 -3.54 -25.00
CA GLU A 41 -0.79 -2.58 -26.11
C GLU A 41 -0.74 -3.31 -27.47
N LEU A 42 -1.51 -2.81 -28.42
CA LEU A 42 -1.56 -3.35 -29.78
C LEU A 42 -0.65 -2.54 -30.71
N GLY A 43 0.26 -3.24 -31.39
CA GLY A 43 0.99 -2.70 -32.51
C GLY A 43 0.10 -2.55 -33.75
N ARG A 44 0.40 -1.55 -34.59
CA ARG A 44 -0.30 -1.37 -35.87
C ARG A 44 -0.16 -2.60 -36.78
N VAL A 45 0.98 -3.28 -36.79
CA VAL A 45 1.16 -4.49 -37.60
C VAL A 45 0.25 -5.63 -37.12
N GLU A 46 0.14 -5.81 -35.81
CA GLU A 46 -0.66 -6.87 -35.18
C GLU A 46 -2.16 -6.64 -35.36
N ALA A 47 -2.60 -5.38 -35.36
CA ALA A 47 -4.01 -5.03 -35.47
C ALA A 47 -4.60 -5.23 -36.89
N GLY A 48 -3.77 -5.31 -37.93
CA GLY A 48 -4.22 -5.57 -39.31
C GLY A 48 -5.34 -4.64 -39.76
N LEU A 49 -6.52 -5.19 -40.08
CA LEU A 49 -7.70 -4.43 -40.53
C LEU A 49 -8.33 -3.54 -39.44
N PHE A 50 -7.98 -3.75 -38.17
CA PHE A 50 -8.54 -3.02 -37.03
C PHE A 50 -7.74 -1.76 -36.66
N GLN A 51 -7.05 -1.12 -37.62
CA GLN A 51 -6.23 0.06 -37.36
C GLN A 51 -6.95 1.19 -36.63
N LEU A 52 -8.24 1.38 -36.93
CA LEU A 52 -9.03 2.49 -36.41
C LEU A 52 -9.22 2.42 -34.89
N ILE A 53 -9.13 1.22 -34.28
CA ILE A 53 -9.30 1.06 -32.84
C ILE A 53 -7.98 1.06 -32.07
N VAL A 54 -6.83 0.95 -32.74
CA VAL A 54 -5.51 0.78 -32.08
C VAL A 54 -5.21 1.94 -31.14
N SER A 55 -5.35 3.18 -31.62
CA SER A 55 -5.10 4.37 -30.81
C SER A 55 -6.05 4.47 -29.61
N PRO A 56 -7.39 4.49 -29.76
CA PRO A 56 -8.28 4.60 -28.60
C PRO A 56 -8.19 3.41 -27.64
N TYR A 57 -7.87 2.21 -28.14
CA TYR A 57 -7.61 1.06 -27.29
C TYR A 57 -6.33 1.23 -26.46
N ASN A 58 -5.22 1.62 -27.09
CA ASN A 58 -3.96 1.86 -26.39
C ASN A 58 -4.07 3.03 -25.40
N ASP A 59 -4.85 4.06 -25.73
CA ASP A 59 -5.12 5.17 -24.79
C ASP A 59 -5.81 4.67 -23.51
N VAL A 60 -6.74 3.72 -23.62
CA VAL A 60 -7.40 3.09 -22.46
C VAL A 60 -6.41 2.20 -21.70
N VAL A 61 -5.62 1.40 -22.40
CA VAL A 61 -4.56 0.57 -21.79
C VAL A 61 -3.63 1.44 -20.94
N GLN A 62 -3.12 2.53 -21.50
CA GLN A 62 -2.22 3.46 -20.82
C GLN A 62 -2.88 4.14 -19.62
N GLN A 63 -4.13 4.59 -19.76
CA GLN A 63 -4.85 5.18 -18.64
C GLN A 63 -5.05 4.18 -17.49
N VAL A 64 -5.45 2.95 -17.79
CA VAL A 64 -5.67 1.93 -16.76
C VAL A 64 -4.34 1.53 -16.10
N SER A 65 -3.27 1.32 -16.87
CA SER A 65 -1.96 0.99 -16.31
C SER A 65 -1.44 2.11 -15.41
N GLN A 66 -1.56 3.38 -15.84
CA GLN A 66 -1.15 4.52 -15.04
C GLN A 66 -1.94 4.61 -13.72
N ARG A 67 -3.26 4.40 -13.74
CA ARG A 67 -4.07 4.39 -12.51
C ARG A 67 -3.68 3.25 -11.57
N CYS A 68 -3.28 2.11 -12.12
CA CYS A 68 -2.74 1.01 -11.31
C CYS A 68 -1.42 1.39 -10.63
N ASP A 69 -0.53 2.12 -11.32
CA ASP A 69 0.74 2.60 -10.74
C ASP A 69 0.52 3.63 -9.62
N GLU A 70 -0.39 4.58 -9.84
CA GLU A 70 -0.81 5.55 -8.82
C GLU A 70 -1.42 4.86 -7.59
N GLY A 71 -2.30 3.87 -7.83
CA GLY A 71 -2.92 3.06 -6.78
C GLY A 71 -1.89 2.26 -5.99
N LYS A 72 -0.99 1.56 -6.68
CA LYS A 72 0.13 0.81 -6.08
C LYS A 72 0.93 1.70 -5.13
N LYS A 73 1.36 2.87 -5.61
CA LYS A 73 2.15 3.81 -4.82
C LYS A 73 1.39 4.27 -3.57
N SER A 74 0.15 4.70 -3.74
CA SER A 74 -0.69 5.20 -2.64
C SER A 74 -0.92 4.13 -1.56
N MET A 75 -1.19 2.89 -1.97
CA MET A 75 -1.39 1.76 -1.05
C MET A 75 -0.11 1.42 -0.27
N ALA A 76 1.05 1.44 -0.93
CA ALA A 76 2.34 1.22 -0.28
C ALA A 76 2.66 2.33 0.74
N GLU A 77 2.33 3.59 0.44
CA GLU A 77 2.49 4.73 1.35
C GLU A 77 1.60 4.58 2.60
N VAL A 78 0.36 4.10 2.45
CA VAL A 78 -0.53 3.79 3.57
C VAL A 78 0.07 2.68 4.44
N ALA A 79 0.52 1.58 3.83
CA ALA A 79 1.15 0.47 4.54
C ALA A 79 2.39 0.93 5.34
N GLN A 80 3.25 1.76 4.73
CA GLN A 80 4.43 2.30 5.38
C GLN A 80 4.06 3.23 6.56
N THR A 81 3.03 4.06 6.39
CA THR A 81 2.55 4.96 7.45
C THR A 81 2.04 4.18 8.65
N LEU A 82 1.22 3.15 8.42
CA LEU A 82 0.68 2.30 9.50
C LEU A 82 1.80 1.60 10.28
N ARG A 83 2.83 1.08 9.60
CA ARG A 83 4.02 0.50 10.25
C ARG A 83 4.75 1.53 11.11
N LYS A 84 5.01 2.72 10.55
CA LYS A 84 5.70 3.80 11.28
C LYS A 84 4.94 4.22 12.55
N VAL A 85 3.62 4.33 12.46
CA VAL A 85 2.77 4.67 13.61
C VAL A 85 2.84 3.57 14.67
N ALA A 86 2.74 2.30 14.27
CA ALA A 86 2.87 1.17 15.20
C ALA A 86 4.23 1.16 15.92
N ASP A 87 5.32 1.39 15.17
CA ASP A 87 6.68 1.39 15.71
C ASP A 87 6.89 2.55 16.69
N THR A 88 6.31 3.72 16.40
CA THR A 88 6.38 4.90 17.28
C THR A 88 5.68 4.63 18.61
N TYR A 89 4.46 4.05 18.58
CA TYR A 89 3.74 3.70 19.81
C TYR A 89 4.48 2.66 20.65
N ASP A 90 5.06 1.63 20.03
CA ASP A 90 5.84 0.62 20.75
C ASP A 90 7.15 1.17 21.33
N GLU A 91 7.77 2.17 20.68
CA GLU A 91 8.93 2.87 21.20
C GLU A 91 8.58 3.78 22.39
N GLU A 92 7.49 4.53 22.30
CA GLU A 92 7.00 5.35 23.40
C GLU A 92 6.63 4.52 24.64
N ASP A 93 5.96 3.37 24.46
CA ASP A 93 5.63 2.49 25.59
C ASP A 93 6.88 1.91 26.26
N ARG A 94 7.88 1.48 25.48
CA ARG A 94 9.16 1.01 26.00
C ARG A 94 9.90 2.09 26.77
N ASN A 95 9.92 3.33 26.25
CA ASN A 95 10.60 4.46 26.90
C ASN A 95 9.92 4.85 28.22
N ASN A 96 8.58 4.84 28.26
CA ASN A 96 7.84 5.12 29.48
C ASN A 96 8.06 4.02 30.55
N ALA A 97 8.13 2.76 30.14
CA ALA A 97 8.46 1.65 31.04
C ALA A 97 9.82 1.84 31.73
N HIS A 98 10.85 2.25 30.96
CA HIS A 98 12.20 2.48 31.49
C HIS A 98 12.26 3.66 32.46
N LYS A 99 11.49 4.74 32.21
CA LYS A 99 11.41 5.89 33.12
C LYS A 99 10.79 5.51 34.46
N ILE A 100 9.74 4.69 34.46
CA ILE A 100 9.09 4.21 35.69
C ILE A 100 10.04 3.30 36.48
N HIS A 101 10.76 2.40 35.80
CA HIS A 101 11.71 1.51 36.47
C HIS A 101 12.89 2.27 37.11
N LYS A 102 13.35 3.38 36.53
CA LYS A 102 14.44 4.21 37.11
C LYS A 102 14.02 5.04 38.33
N LEU A 103 12.72 5.12 38.64
CA LEU A 103 12.20 5.88 39.78
C LEU A 103 11.97 5.01 41.03
N TYR A 104 12.19 3.70 40.95
CA TYR A 104 12.18 2.73 42.04
C TYR A 104 13.58 2.13 42.23
#